data_AF-A0A418AGP7-F1
#
_entry.id   AF-A0A418AGP7-F1
#
_cell.length_a   1.000
_cell.length_b   1.000
_cell.length_c   1.000
_cell.angle_alpha   90.00
_cell.angle_beta   90.00
_cell.angle_gamma   90.00
#
_symmetry.space_group_name_H-M   'P 1'
#
loop_
_entity.id
_entity.type
_entity.pdbx_description
1 polymer ?
#
loop_
_entity_poly.entity_id
_entity_poly.type
_entity_poly.pdbx_seq_one_letter_code
_entity_poly.pdbx_strand_id
1 'polypeptide(L)'
;MSARRPVDQWPRHDRAVIRDWTVVRCTCESTKYFNADPSQAFEQPTMRASSAALVWLAAAAEPFNAPNIHYNTDHGIVRHVLDPASQNTPLHFNQRHLRPPPPRIPPEFDIFIGISAYRDGIRCGFTLFTAFSRATHPDRVHVGVVDQVLPTDPTCMDEYCKLATVQWGECKHKDQITIDARDAGQSQGPTIARHAQQHLIRDEEFCLQLDAHSQVLPDWDTKLVAEWGRTANEMAVLTTYPPGYHMIGPNLTYPHRSASHLCDHTARSGPDIVPFATGIVYVEYSERPQLSAFFGAGLSFSKCHAERRVPVDNQTPWLFFGEESLRSYALWSNGYDFYSPSRHGSVVFHNWTSDPKKARFADTAQDDEVADRRRRQEEEKSRNRVRAVLKLPFHGDVDTTNFHVFYRGTVRSVDAFLDFHGVSNANVSLDQERCHQLHWVPYAQPDDVEKLLPGWYMHQLMDNTSAASNEVDDTSHAIDVLKDQVKQSLTDAFKGQLDAIARSGHNITSRIEMLALEDADQKHVWLDQLQEKLRIVQSLEIQLEKFNDRTTLESFSEIMPALVVLVALALVALANRWRRALHSCRGPTKDNTTGM
;
A
#
# COMPACT_ATOMS: atom_id res chain seq x y z
N MET A 1 -53.23 -17.75 -49.72
CA MET A 1 -52.40 -18.72 -50.47
C MET A 1 -50.97 -18.63 -49.98
N SER A 2 -50.36 -19.81 -49.77
CA SER A 2 -49.00 -20.11 -49.30
C SER A 2 -47.88 -19.23 -49.89
N ALA A 3 -46.85 -18.88 -49.10
CA ALA A 3 -45.52 -19.52 -49.18
C ALA A 3 -44.38 -18.81 -48.41
N ARG A 4 -43.75 -19.62 -47.54
CA ARG A 4 -42.29 -19.81 -47.25
C ARG A 4 -41.45 -18.77 -46.47
N ARG A 5 -40.81 -19.30 -45.43
CA ARG A 5 -39.66 -18.79 -44.63
C ARG A 5 -38.35 -18.79 -45.44
N PRO A 6 -37.30 -18.15 -44.90
CA PRO A 6 -36.13 -18.93 -44.47
C PRO A 6 -35.68 -18.63 -43.03
N VAL A 7 -34.96 -19.62 -42.48
CA VAL A 7 -34.30 -19.69 -41.17
C VAL A 7 -32.80 -19.75 -41.46
N ASP A 8 -31.98 -18.97 -40.75
CA ASP A 8 -30.52 -19.10 -40.64
C ASP A 8 -30.10 -18.40 -39.31
N GLN A 9 -29.08 -18.74 -38.53
CA GLN A 9 -28.14 -19.86 -38.47
C GLN A 9 -27.44 -19.79 -37.09
N TRP A 10 -27.24 -20.94 -36.44
CA TRP A 10 -26.27 -21.17 -35.36
C TRP A 10 -25.28 -22.22 -35.87
N PRO A 11 -23.98 -22.18 -35.54
CA PRO A 11 -23.12 -23.35 -35.70
C PRO A 11 -22.81 -24.04 -34.36
N ARG A 12 -23.04 -25.35 -34.33
CA ARG A 12 -22.50 -26.31 -33.36
C ARG A 12 -21.22 -26.97 -33.92
N HIS A 13 -20.40 -27.39 -32.96
CA HIS A 13 -19.29 -28.36 -32.98
C HIS A 13 -19.10 -29.33 -34.15
N ASP A 14 -17.82 -29.60 -34.44
CA ASP A 14 -17.35 -30.89 -34.97
C ASP A 14 -16.14 -31.43 -34.18
N ARG A 15 -16.06 -32.77 -34.11
CA ARG A 15 -15.06 -33.61 -33.41
C ARG A 15 -14.22 -34.41 -34.42
N ALA A 16 -13.04 -34.84 -33.94
CA ALA A 16 -12.15 -35.94 -34.39
C ALA A 16 -11.12 -35.56 -35.49
N VAL A 17 -9.85 -36.02 -35.52
CA VAL A 17 -9.27 -37.36 -35.28
C VAL A 17 -7.75 -37.28 -34.94
N ILE A 18 -7.35 -38.00 -33.88
CA ILE A 18 -6.18 -38.91 -33.63
C ILE A 18 -4.90 -38.86 -34.51
N ARG A 19 -3.73 -38.84 -33.82
CA ARG A 19 -2.42 -39.55 -33.99
C ARG A 19 -1.28 -38.60 -33.51
N ASP A 20 -0.22 -38.94 -32.77
CA ASP A 20 0.43 -40.19 -32.38
C ASP A 20 1.37 -39.94 -31.16
N TRP A 21 1.48 -40.93 -30.27
CA TRP A 21 2.59 -41.40 -29.40
C TRP A 21 3.71 -40.42 -28.95
N THR A 22 4.11 -40.38 -27.67
CA THR A 22 4.88 -41.47 -27.04
C THR A 22 4.86 -41.41 -25.51
N VAL A 23 4.72 -42.59 -24.90
CA VAL A 23 4.92 -42.90 -23.47
C VAL A 23 6.37 -43.35 -23.28
N VAL A 24 7.05 -42.86 -22.24
CA VAL A 24 8.19 -43.59 -21.65
C VAL A 24 8.03 -43.57 -20.13
N ARG A 25 7.76 -44.75 -19.56
CA ARG A 25 7.92 -45.09 -18.14
C ARG A 25 9.28 -45.76 -17.94
N CYS A 26 9.77 -45.62 -16.70
CA CYS A 26 11.05 -46.06 -16.13
C CYS A 26 11.41 -47.55 -16.28
N THR A 27 12.71 -47.87 -16.16
CA THR A 27 13.25 -49.04 -15.42
C THR A 27 14.77 -48.99 -15.24
N CYS A 28 15.22 -49.31 -14.00
CA CYS A 28 16.32 -50.21 -13.54
C CYS A 28 17.76 -50.03 -14.10
N GLU A 29 18.88 -50.37 -13.45
CA GLU A 29 19.30 -51.02 -12.20
C GLU A 29 20.85 -50.90 -12.20
N SER A 30 21.54 -50.97 -11.05
CA SER A 30 22.65 -51.93 -10.87
C SER A 30 23.24 -51.89 -9.45
N THR A 31 23.36 -53.11 -8.94
CA THR A 31 23.86 -53.55 -7.64
C THR A 31 25.36 -53.93 -7.66
N LYS A 32 26.02 -53.85 -6.49
CA LYS A 32 26.89 -54.86 -5.83
C LYS A 32 28.23 -54.33 -5.32
N TYR A 33 28.54 -54.64 -4.04
CA TYR A 33 29.71 -55.33 -3.46
C TYR A 33 29.72 -55.02 -1.95
N PHE A 34 29.26 -55.90 -1.05
CA PHE A 34 29.85 -57.13 -0.44
C PHE A 34 30.26 -56.90 1.04
N ASN A 35 29.92 -57.89 1.86
CA ASN A 35 29.88 -57.95 3.33
C ASN A 35 31.21 -57.72 4.08
N ALA A 36 31.12 -57.16 5.29
CA ALA A 36 31.95 -57.55 6.44
C ALA A 36 31.23 -57.27 7.79
N ASP A 37 31.55 -58.14 8.76
CA ASP A 37 30.98 -58.50 10.07
C ASP A 37 30.74 -57.38 11.13
N PRO A 38 29.83 -57.56 12.13
CA PRO A 38 29.51 -56.58 13.16
C PRO A 38 30.20 -56.91 14.49
N SER A 39 31.30 -56.25 14.82
CA SER A 39 31.75 -56.03 16.21
C SER A 39 32.86 -54.98 16.25
N GLN A 40 32.89 -54.18 17.32
CA GLN A 40 33.79 -53.04 17.62
C GLN A 40 33.39 -51.72 16.93
N ALA A 41 33.37 -50.55 17.56
CA ALA A 41 33.40 -50.12 18.95
C ALA A 41 32.95 -48.63 18.93
N PHE A 42 32.22 -48.22 19.98
CA PHE A 42 32.05 -46.86 20.52
C PHE A 42 32.68 -45.65 19.78
N GLU A 43 31.86 -44.66 19.37
CA GLU A 43 31.84 -43.28 19.95
C GLU A 43 30.92 -42.29 19.19
N GLN A 44 30.06 -41.61 19.97
CA GLN A 44 29.40 -40.29 19.81
C GLN A 44 28.28 -40.03 18.75
N PRO A 45 27.14 -39.41 19.17
CA PRO A 45 26.01 -39.09 18.29
C PRO A 45 26.27 -37.79 17.49
N THR A 46 26.10 -37.87 16.18
CA THR A 46 26.30 -36.75 15.24
C THR A 46 25.21 -35.69 15.32
N MET A 47 25.65 -34.43 15.42
CA MET A 47 24.96 -33.20 14.99
C MET A 47 24.48 -33.26 13.52
N ARG A 48 23.48 -34.09 13.21
CA ARG A 48 22.84 -34.14 11.88
C ARG A 48 21.33 -34.00 11.91
N ALA A 49 20.69 -34.14 13.08
CA ALA A 49 19.25 -33.96 13.21
C ALA A 49 18.82 -32.47 13.20
N SER A 50 19.70 -31.55 13.61
CA SER A 50 19.36 -30.11 13.73
C SER A 50 19.37 -29.36 12.39
N SER A 51 20.22 -29.78 11.45
CA SER A 51 20.39 -29.11 10.15
C SER A 51 19.24 -29.40 9.18
N ALA A 52 18.67 -30.61 9.22
CA ALA A 52 17.54 -30.97 8.36
C ALA A 52 16.26 -30.20 8.77
N ALA A 53 16.01 -30.02 10.07
CA ALA A 53 14.87 -29.25 10.56
C ALA A 53 14.95 -27.75 10.18
N LEU A 54 16.15 -27.17 10.25
CA LEU A 54 16.40 -25.78 9.83
C LEU A 54 16.27 -25.58 8.31
N VAL A 55 16.68 -26.56 7.50
CA VAL A 55 16.53 -26.52 6.04
C VAL A 55 15.05 -26.66 5.62
N TRP A 56 14.26 -27.47 6.33
CA TRP A 56 12.81 -27.57 6.10
C TRP A 56 12.06 -26.30 6.53
N LEU A 57 12.45 -25.66 7.65
CA LEU A 57 11.91 -24.36 8.08
C LEU A 57 12.27 -23.22 7.11
N ALA A 58 13.48 -23.22 6.56
CA ALA A 58 13.92 -22.23 5.57
C ALA A 58 13.31 -22.46 4.18
N ALA A 59 12.98 -23.70 3.80
CA ALA A 59 12.32 -24.03 2.54
C ALA A 59 10.79 -23.78 2.55
N ALA A 60 10.18 -23.65 3.74
CA ALA A 60 8.76 -23.35 3.91
C ALA A 60 8.47 -21.85 4.10
N ALA A 61 9.49 -21.03 4.39
CA ALA A 61 9.35 -19.58 4.42
C ALA A 61 9.45 -19.05 2.98
N GLU A 62 8.33 -18.56 2.42
CA GLU A 62 8.45 -17.69 1.24
C GLU A 62 9.40 -16.54 1.61
N PRO A 63 10.33 -16.14 0.71
CA PRO A 63 11.17 -14.99 0.98
C PRO A 63 10.28 -13.78 1.26
N PHE A 64 10.48 -13.14 2.41
CA PHE A 64 9.76 -11.91 2.76
C PHE A 64 10.11 -10.84 1.72
N ASN A 65 9.18 -10.60 0.80
CA ASN A 65 9.28 -9.51 -0.14
C ASN A 65 8.61 -8.28 0.49
N ALA A 66 9.40 -7.24 0.72
CA ALA A 66 8.86 -5.98 1.23
C ALA A 66 7.80 -5.44 0.26
N PRO A 67 6.66 -4.92 0.78
CA PRO A 67 5.65 -4.30 -0.06
C PRO A 67 6.29 -3.17 -0.86
N ASN A 68 5.96 -3.10 -2.14
CA ASN A 68 6.57 -2.12 -3.02
C ASN A 68 5.63 -1.71 -4.14
N ILE A 69 5.79 -0.48 -4.58
CA ILE A 69 4.96 0.14 -5.60
C ILE A 69 5.84 0.61 -6.74
N HIS A 70 5.37 0.36 -7.96
CA HIS A 70 6.02 0.76 -9.19
C HIS A 70 5.04 1.62 -9.97
N TYR A 71 5.49 2.78 -10.41
CA TYR A 71 4.67 3.66 -11.23
C TYR A 71 5.54 4.34 -12.28
N ASN A 72 4.90 4.71 -13.39
CA ASN A 72 5.57 5.32 -14.53
C ASN A 72 5.63 6.84 -14.32
N THR A 73 6.81 7.39 -14.57
CA THR A 73 7.03 8.84 -14.70
C THR A 73 7.56 9.15 -16.10
N ASP A 74 7.56 10.42 -16.48
CA ASP A 74 8.18 10.88 -17.73
C ASP A 74 9.68 10.56 -17.81
N HIS A 75 10.31 10.26 -16.67
CA HIS A 75 11.73 9.90 -16.55
C HIS A 75 11.98 8.39 -16.34
N GLY A 76 10.94 7.55 -16.44
CA GLY A 76 11.03 6.09 -16.32
C GLY A 76 10.23 5.54 -15.12
N ILE A 77 10.46 4.25 -14.82
CA ILE A 77 9.78 3.55 -13.73
C ILE A 77 10.45 3.93 -12.40
N VAL A 78 9.68 4.48 -11.47
CA VAL A 78 10.10 4.72 -10.10
C VAL A 78 9.58 3.59 -9.22
N ARG A 79 10.41 3.13 -8.28
CA ARG A 79 10.07 2.10 -7.31
C ARG A 79 10.24 2.61 -5.88
N HIS A 80 9.18 2.56 -5.10
CA HIS A 80 9.23 2.77 -3.65
C HIS A 80 9.07 1.44 -2.91
N VAL A 81 9.89 1.25 -1.87
CA VAL A 81 9.69 0.18 -0.89
C VAL A 81 8.93 0.77 0.28
N LEU A 82 7.86 0.09 0.70
CA LEU A 82 6.95 0.54 1.74
C LEU A 82 7.21 -0.21 3.05
N ASP A 83 6.91 0.45 4.16
CA ASP A 83 6.85 -0.12 5.51
C ASP A 83 5.51 0.25 6.19
N PRO A 84 4.42 -0.49 5.88
CA PRO A 84 3.13 -0.26 6.50
C PRO A 84 3.14 -0.42 8.03
N ALA A 85 4.17 -1.06 8.62
CA ALA A 85 4.25 -1.22 10.07
C ALA A 85 4.62 0.09 10.77
N SER A 86 5.37 0.97 10.11
CA SER A 86 5.78 2.27 10.67
C SER A 86 4.78 3.41 10.41
N GLN A 87 3.79 3.20 9.52
CA GLN A 87 2.95 4.27 8.98
C GLN A 87 2.14 5.05 10.03
N ASN A 88 1.82 4.46 11.19
CA ASN A 88 1.12 5.16 12.27
C ASN A 88 2.07 5.87 13.26
N THR A 89 3.36 5.96 12.94
CA THR A 89 4.35 6.70 13.73
C THR A 89 4.69 8.02 13.01
N PRO A 90 4.53 9.18 13.65
CA PRO A 90 4.88 10.48 13.06
C PRO A 90 6.35 10.58 12.66
N LEU A 91 6.64 11.37 11.63
CA LEU A 91 8.00 11.63 11.16
C LEU A 91 8.82 12.46 12.17
N HIS A 92 8.20 13.47 12.80
CA HIS A 92 8.89 14.35 13.73
C HIS A 92 9.33 13.58 14.97
N PHE A 93 10.62 13.65 15.29
CA PHE A 93 11.23 12.90 16.39
C PHE A 93 10.52 13.13 17.73
N ASN A 94 10.20 14.38 18.05
CA ASN A 94 9.49 14.76 19.28
C ASN A 94 8.03 14.26 19.35
N GLN A 95 7.47 13.79 18.24
CA GLN A 95 6.10 13.27 18.14
C GLN A 95 6.06 11.74 17.99
N ARG A 96 7.20 11.05 17.96
CA ARG A 96 7.28 9.59 17.74
C ARG A 96 6.55 8.75 18.79
N HIS A 97 6.18 9.32 19.94
CA HIS A 97 5.38 8.66 20.97
C HIS A 97 3.87 8.74 20.69
N LEU A 98 3.41 9.68 19.87
CA LEU A 98 1.99 9.86 19.55
C LEU A 98 1.52 8.77 18.59
N ARG A 99 0.29 8.29 18.79
CA ARG A 99 -0.36 7.29 17.94
C ARG A 99 -1.80 7.70 17.67
N PRO A 100 -2.39 7.29 16.53
CA PRO A 100 -3.84 7.40 16.36
C PRO A 100 -4.57 6.58 17.44
N PRO A 101 -5.87 6.84 17.68
CA PRO A 101 -6.65 6.03 18.60
C PRO A 101 -6.71 4.56 18.15
N PRO A 102 -6.55 3.59 19.05
CA PRO A 102 -6.56 2.18 18.67
C PRO A 102 -7.99 1.72 18.29
N PRO A 103 -8.13 0.76 17.36
CA PRO A 103 -9.43 0.22 16.95
C PRO A 103 -10.24 -0.37 18.10
N ARG A 104 -11.55 -0.11 18.11
CA ARG A 104 -12.56 -0.59 19.06
C ARG A 104 -13.63 -1.34 18.28
N ILE A 105 -13.52 -2.67 18.20
CA ILE A 105 -14.47 -3.50 17.45
C ILE A 105 -15.34 -4.26 18.46
N PRO A 106 -16.66 -4.02 18.51
CA PRO A 106 -17.54 -4.81 19.38
C PRO A 106 -17.59 -6.27 18.89
N PRO A 107 -17.88 -7.23 19.78
CA PRO A 107 -17.95 -8.65 19.41
C PRO A 107 -19.06 -8.93 18.39
N GLU A 108 -20.10 -8.11 18.38
CA GLU A 108 -21.19 -8.12 17.41
C GLU A 108 -21.34 -6.72 16.83
N PHE A 109 -21.54 -6.64 15.51
CA PHE A 109 -21.68 -5.40 14.78
C PHE A 109 -22.60 -5.61 13.58
N ASP A 110 -23.29 -4.53 13.21
CA ASP A 110 -24.04 -4.44 11.97
C ASP A 110 -23.28 -3.58 10.95
N ILE A 111 -23.47 -3.90 9.66
CA ILE A 111 -22.86 -3.19 8.55
C ILE A 111 -23.96 -2.54 7.69
N PHE A 112 -23.89 -1.22 7.52
CA PHE A 112 -24.66 -0.51 6.52
C PHE A 112 -23.91 -0.48 5.18
N ILE A 113 -24.57 -0.83 4.09
CA ILE A 113 -24.09 -0.65 2.71
C ILE A 113 -24.89 0.49 2.06
N GLY A 114 -24.19 1.56 1.69
CA GLY A 114 -24.73 2.67 0.92
C GLY A 114 -24.41 2.54 -0.56
N ILE A 115 -25.43 2.61 -1.41
CA ILE A 115 -25.28 2.62 -2.87
C ILE A 115 -26.06 3.80 -3.46
N SER A 116 -25.38 4.59 -4.30
CA SER A 116 -26.00 5.60 -5.14
C SER A 116 -26.02 5.10 -6.58
N ALA A 117 -27.19 4.78 -7.12
CA ALA A 117 -27.36 4.19 -8.44
C ALA A 117 -28.03 5.17 -9.39
N TYR A 118 -27.41 5.42 -10.54
CA TYR A 118 -28.00 6.22 -11.61
C TYR A 118 -28.28 5.36 -12.84
N ARG A 119 -29.55 5.05 -13.06
CA ARG A 119 -30.07 4.24 -14.18
C ARG A 119 -29.33 2.91 -14.34
N ASP A 120 -29.04 2.25 -13.20
CA ASP A 120 -28.16 1.07 -13.15
C ASP A 120 -28.76 -0.11 -12.38
N GLY A 121 -30.08 -0.29 -12.43
CA GLY A 121 -30.79 -1.26 -11.60
C GLY A 121 -30.32 -2.71 -11.75
N ILE A 122 -29.95 -3.15 -12.97
CA ILE A 122 -29.48 -4.53 -13.20
C ILE A 122 -28.19 -4.82 -12.42
N ARG A 123 -27.19 -3.94 -12.54
CA ARG A 123 -25.91 -4.14 -11.85
C ARG A 123 -26.05 -3.84 -10.35
N CYS A 124 -26.91 -2.89 -9.98
CA CYS A 124 -27.25 -2.62 -8.58
C CYS A 124 -27.85 -3.85 -7.91
N GLY A 125 -28.86 -4.47 -8.51
CA GLY A 125 -29.46 -5.70 -8.00
C GLY A 125 -28.47 -6.86 -7.86
N PHE A 126 -27.53 -6.98 -8.81
CA PHE A 126 -26.43 -7.95 -8.72
C PHE A 126 -25.46 -7.64 -7.56
N THR A 127 -25.11 -6.36 -7.35
CA THR A 127 -24.31 -5.92 -6.20
C THR A 127 -24.97 -6.36 -4.90
N LEU A 128 -26.26 -6.04 -4.71
CA LEU A 128 -27.03 -6.42 -3.52
C LEU A 128 -27.09 -7.94 -3.35
N PHE A 129 -27.34 -8.66 -4.44
CA PHE A 129 -27.39 -10.12 -4.41
C PHE A 129 -26.08 -10.72 -3.92
N THR A 130 -24.94 -10.24 -4.43
CA THR A 130 -23.64 -10.74 -3.96
C THR A 130 -23.34 -10.31 -2.52
N ALA A 131 -23.76 -9.12 -2.09
CA ALA A 131 -23.60 -8.69 -0.71
C ALA A 131 -24.29 -9.63 0.29
N PHE A 132 -25.55 -9.99 0.05
CA PHE A 132 -26.27 -10.91 0.93
C PHE A 132 -25.86 -12.38 0.77
N SER A 133 -25.70 -12.87 -0.46
CA SER A 133 -25.41 -14.29 -0.70
C SER A 133 -24.00 -14.72 -0.29
N ARG A 134 -23.09 -13.76 -0.08
CA ARG A 134 -21.67 -14.02 0.22
C ARG A 134 -21.22 -13.47 1.58
N ALA A 135 -22.11 -12.86 2.36
CA ALA A 135 -21.81 -12.44 3.73
C ALA A 135 -21.77 -13.66 4.67
N THR A 136 -20.92 -13.61 5.69
CA THR A 136 -20.92 -14.55 6.80
C THR A 136 -22.14 -14.33 7.71
N HIS A 137 -22.52 -13.08 7.94
CA HIS A 137 -23.67 -12.68 8.77
C HIS A 137 -24.67 -11.82 7.97
N PRO A 138 -25.38 -12.39 6.97
CA PRO A 138 -26.28 -11.62 6.11
C PRO A 138 -27.46 -10.97 6.86
N ASP A 139 -27.81 -11.47 8.04
CA ASP A 139 -28.82 -10.90 8.95
C ASP A 139 -28.38 -9.58 9.61
N ARG A 140 -27.07 -9.28 9.60
CA ARG A 140 -26.45 -8.06 10.16
C ARG A 140 -26.06 -7.03 9.09
N VAL A 141 -26.48 -7.26 7.85
CA VAL A 141 -26.22 -6.37 6.72
C VAL A 141 -27.47 -5.56 6.41
N HIS A 142 -27.38 -4.24 6.50
CA HIS A 142 -28.45 -3.31 6.12
C HIS A 142 -28.03 -2.53 4.88
N VAL A 143 -28.97 -2.22 4.00
CA VAL A 143 -28.66 -1.54 2.73
C VAL A 143 -29.53 -0.31 2.58
N GLY A 144 -28.91 0.81 2.23
CA GLY A 144 -29.59 2.00 1.73
C GLY A 144 -29.21 2.25 0.27
N VAL A 145 -30.21 2.32 -0.62
CA VAL A 145 -29.99 2.63 -2.04
C VAL A 145 -30.70 3.92 -2.40
N VAL A 146 -29.96 4.89 -2.93
CA VAL A 146 -30.55 6.01 -3.67
C VAL A 146 -30.66 5.56 -5.13
N ASP A 147 -31.87 5.20 -5.54
CA ASP A 147 -32.13 4.60 -6.86
C ASP A 147 -32.73 5.65 -7.80
N GLN A 148 -31.88 6.21 -8.68
CA GLN A 148 -32.25 7.25 -9.62
C GLN A 148 -32.61 6.63 -10.97
N VAL A 149 -33.89 6.53 -11.28
CA VAL A 149 -34.42 5.78 -12.44
C VAL A 149 -35.42 6.61 -13.25
N LEU A 150 -35.54 6.31 -14.54
CA LEU A 150 -36.72 6.69 -15.34
C LEU A 150 -37.80 5.61 -15.25
N PRO A 151 -39.07 5.89 -15.61
CA PRO A 151 -40.16 4.90 -15.53
C PRO A 151 -39.93 3.60 -16.31
N THR A 152 -39.06 3.63 -17.33
CA THR A 152 -38.72 2.48 -18.17
C THR A 152 -37.48 1.72 -17.71
N ASP A 153 -36.72 2.28 -16.76
CA ASP A 153 -35.48 1.66 -16.33
C ASP A 153 -35.78 0.50 -15.36
N PRO A 154 -34.97 -0.57 -15.38
CA PRO A 154 -35.02 -1.58 -14.33
C PRO A 154 -34.62 -0.93 -12.99
N THR A 155 -35.35 -1.23 -11.92
CA THR A 155 -35.04 -0.77 -10.56
C THR A 155 -34.06 -1.72 -9.88
N CYS A 156 -33.28 -1.21 -8.93
CA CYS A 156 -32.33 -2.02 -8.18
C CYS A 156 -33.02 -3.14 -7.38
N MET A 157 -34.14 -2.83 -6.73
CA MET A 157 -34.91 -3.78 -5.91
C MET A 157 -35.51 -4.91 -6.75
N ASP A 158 -36.09 -4.60 -7.92
CA ASP A 158 -36.72 -5.63 -8.76
C ASP A 158 -35.67 -6.61 -9.29
N GLU A 159 -34.51 -6.11 -9.73
CA GLU A 159 -33.41 -6.94 -10.22
C GLU A 159 -32.77 -7.78 -9.11
N TYR A 160 -32.64 -7.22 -7.89
CA TYR A 160 -32.27 -8.00 -6.71
C TYR A 160 -33.27 -9.13 -6.45
N CYS A 161 -34.57 -8.81 -6.40
CA CYS A 161 -35.61 -9.80 -6.10
C CYS A 161 -35.67 -10.93 -7.14
N LYS A 162 -35.38 -10.66 -8.41
CA LYS A 162 -35.27 -11.70 -9.45
C LYS A 162 -34.17 -12.71 -9.11
N LEU A 163 -32.97 -12.23 -8.78
CA LEU A 163 -31.84 -13.08 -8.40
C LEU A 163 -32.09 -13.81 -7.08
N ALA A 164 -32.63 -13.11 -6.09
CA ALA A 164 -32.96 -13.64 -4.78
C ALA A 164 -34.00 -14.77 -4.87
N THR A 165 -35.05 -14.59 -5.66
CA THR A 165 -36.11 -15.60 -5.83
C THR A 165 -35.57 -16.86 -6.50
N VAL A 166 -34.67 -16.73 -7.47
CA VAL A 166 -34.00 -17.89 -8.08
C VAL A 166 -33.15 -18.66 -7.06
N GLN A 167 -32.46 -17.95 -6.18
CA GLN A 167 -31.56 -18.56 -5.19
C GLN A 167 -32.27 -19.13 -3.96
N TRP A 168 -33.29 -18.44 -3.44
CA TRP A 168 -33.92 -18.74 -2.15
C TRP A 168 -35.42 -19.04 -2.23
N GLY A 169 -36.03 -18.98 -3.43
CA GLY A 169 -37.46 -19.19 -3.63
C GLY A 169 -38.34 -17.97 -3.31
N GLU A 170 -37.77 -16.92 -2.73
CA GLU A 170 -38.43 -15.66 -2.38
C GLU A 170 -37.45 -14.49 -2.46
N CYS A 171 -37.95 -13.24 -2.38
CA CYS A 171 -37.10 -12.06 -2.27
C CYS A 171 -36.56 -11.91 -0.83
N LYS A 172 -35.69 -12.84 -0.42
CA LYS A 172 -35.09 -12.89 0.91
C LYS A 172 -34.32 -11.60 1.23
N HIS A 173 -34.25 -11.19 2.50
CA HIS A 173 -33.56 -9.97 2.98
C HIS A 173 -34.11 -8.63 2.45
N LYS A 174 -35.25 -8.62 1.74
CA LYS A 174 -35.90 -7.39 1.27
C LYS A 174 -36.12 -6.38 2.39
N ASP A 175 -36.45 -6.85 3.59
CA ASP A 175 -36.76 -6.01 4.75
C ASP A 175 -35.52 -5.29 5.31
N GLN A 176 -34.31 -5.72 4.92
CA GLN A 176 -33.04 -5.10 5.26
C GLN A 176 -32.61 -4.05 4.22
N ILE A 177 -33.37 -3.85 3.15
CA ILE A 177 -33.06 -2.92 2.05
C ILE A 177 -34.04 -1.74 2.07
N THR A 178 -33.50 -0.54 2.23
CA THR A 178 -34.24 0.73 2.12
C THR A 178 -33.94 1.40 0.78
N ILE A 179 -34.98 1.68 -0.01
CA ILE A 179 -34.86 2.37 -1.30
C ILE A 179 -35.35 3.81 -1.16
N ASP A 180 -34.48 4.77 -1.48
CA ASP A 180 -34.82 6.16 -1.76
C ASP A 180 -34.91 6.34 -3.29
N ALA A 181 -36.11 6.16 -3.84
CA ALA A 181 -36.36 6.24 -5.27
C ALA A 181 -36.44 7.70 -5.72
N ARG A 182 -35.71 8.04 -6.79
CA ARG A 182 -35.63 9.39 -7.35
C ARG A 182 -35.80 9.35 -8.87
N ASP A 183 -36.32 10.44 -9.42
CA ASP A 183 -36.36 10.63 -10.87
C ASP A 183 -34.93 10.88 -11.41
N ALA A 184 -34.46 10.02 -12.30
CA ALA A 184 -33.17 10.20 -12.96
C ALA A 184 -33.10 11.51 -13.76
N GLY A 185 -34.21 11.99 -14.31
CA GLY A 185 -34.28 13.27 -15.03
C GLY A 185 -33.98 14.49 -14.17
N GLN A 186 -34.08 14.35 -12.84
CA GLN A 186 -33.76 15.39 -11.86
C GLN A 186 -32.38 15.22 -11.21
N SER A 187 -31.58 14.25 -11.67
CA SER A 187 -30.25 14.00 -11.14
C SER A 187 -29.33 15.20 -11.32
N GLN A 188 -28.63 15.56 -10.24
CA GLN A 188 -27.59 16.59 -10.24
C GLN A 188 -26.20 16.00 -9.99
N GLY A 189 -26.03 14.68 -10.10
CA GLY A 189 -24.74 14.01 -9.96
C GLY A 189 -24.50 13.37 -8.58
N PRO A 190 -23.29 12.84 -8.37
CA PRO A 190 -23.02 11.86 -7.32
C PRO A 190 -23.06 12.46 -5.91
N THR A 191 -22.64 13.70 -5.68
CA THR A 191 -22.54 14.23 -4.32
C THR A 191 -23.90 14.42 -3.66
N ILE A 192 -24.92 14.81 -4.42
CA ILE A 192 -26.30 14.92 -3.97
C ILE A 192 -26.86 13.53 -3.61
N ALA A 193 -26.59 12.53 -4.45
CA ALA A 193 -27.03 11.16 -4.21
C ALA A 193 -26.34 10.55 -2.98
N ARG A 194 -25.01 10.70 -2.87
CA ARG A 194 -24.23 10.23 -1.72
C ARG A 194 -24.62 10.93 -0.42
N HIS A 195 -24.99 12.22 -0.47
CA HIS A 195 -25.55 12.92 0.69
C HIS A 195 -26.92 12.35 1.11
N ALA A 196 -27.82 12.10 0.16
CA ALA A 196 -29.11 11.45 0.45
C ALA A 196 -28.91 10.04 1.03
N GLN A 197 -27.95 9.29 0.50
CA GLN A 197 -27.58 7.95 0.98
C GLN A 197 -27.16 7.96 2.45
N GLN A 198 -26.43 8.97 2.92
CA GLN A 198 -26.05 9.08 4.33
C GLN A 198 -27.25 9.19 5.29
N HIS A 199 -28.39 9.68 4.82
CA HIS A 199 -29.62 9.77 5.64
C HIS A 199 -30.31 8.42 5.83
N LEU A 200 -29.90 7.38 5.09
CA LEU A 200 -30.41 6.02 5.23
C LEU A 200 -29.64 5.23 6.30
N ILE A 201 -28.52 5.75 6.79
CA ILE A 201 -27.73 5.18 7.89
C ILE A 201 -28.53 5.34 9.19
N ARG A 202 -28.54 4.29 10.01
CA ARG A 202 -29.16 4.28 11.34
C ARG A 202 -28.07 4.16 12.41
N ASP A 203 -28.13 3.11 13.20
CA ASP A 203 -27.26 2.80 14.34
C ASP A 203 -26.21 1.72 14.02
N GLU A 204 -26.01 1.38 12.74
CA GLU A 204 -24.98 0.42 12.33
C GLU A 204 -23.58 0.87 12.78
N GLU A 205 -22.71 -0.11 13.02
CA GLU A 205 -21.36 0.10 13.54
C GLU A 205 -20.39 0.46 12.43
N PHE A 206 -20.46 -0.26 11.31
CA PHE A 206 -19.63 -0.05 10.13
C PHE A 206 -20.45 0.37 8.92
N CYS A 207 -19.89 1.27 8.13
CA CYS A 207 -20.49 1.80 6.92
C CYS A 207 -19.59 1.50 5.73
N LEU A 208 -20.18 0.89 4.71
CA LEU A 208 -19.57 0.58 3.43
C LEU A 208 -20.28 1.38 2.32
N GLN A 209 -19.59 2.29 1.66
CA GLN A 209 -20.06 2.91 0.43
C GLN A 209 -19.51 2.16 -0.78
N LEU A 210 -20.39 1.81 -1.73
CA LEU A 210 -20.03 1.17 -3.00
C LEU A 210 -20.65 1.87 -4.19
N ASP A 211 -19.99 1.73 -5.34
CA ASP A 211 -20.63 1.97 -6.63
C ASP A 211 -21.61 0.84 -6.96
N ALA A 212 -22.68 1.19 -7.68
CA ALA A 212 -23.81 0.29 -7.97
C ALA A 212 -23.46 -0.93 -8.84
N HIS A 213 -22.30 -0.96 -9.48
CA HIS A 213 -21.85 -2.05 -10.35
C HIS A 213 -20.61 -2.73 -9.78
N SER A 214 -20.75 -3.16 -8.53
CA SER A 214 -19.74 -3.86 -7.76
C SER A 214 -20.14 -5.33 -7.55
N GLN A 215 -19.17 -6.15 -7.17
CA GLN A 215 -19.46 -7.45 -6.57
C GLN A 215 -18.45 -7.75 -5.48
N VAL A 216 -18.85 -8.57 -4.52
CA VAL A 216 -18.03 -8.90 -3.35
C VAL A 216 -17.67 -10.38 -3.30
N LEU A 217 -16.55 -10.73 -2.66
CA LEU A 217 -16.15 -12.13 -2.44
C LEU A 217 -16.90 -12.76 -1.24
N PRO A 218 -16.86 -14.09 -1.08
CA PRO A 218 -17.28 -14.76 0.14
C PRO A 218 -16.60 -14.19 1.39
N ASP A 219 -17.37 -14.10 2.48
CA ASP A 219 -16.99 -13.59 3.81
C ASP A 219 -16.51 -12.14 3.81
N TRP A 220 -16.98 -11.33 2.85
CA TRP A 220 -16.51 -9.94 2.69
C TRP A 220 -16.74 -9.10 3.95
N ASP A 221 -17.84 -9.32 4.65
CA ASP A 221 -18.29 -8.58 5.83
C ASP A 221 -17.30 -8.73 6.99
N THR A 222 -16.89 -9.96 7.28
CA THR A 222 -15.91 -10.24 8.33
C THR A 222 -14.49 -9.90 7.88
N LYS A 223 -14.14 -10.13 6.61
CA LYS A 223 -12.82 -9.80 6.05
C LYS A 223 -12.55 -8.29 6.02
N LEU A 224 -13.52 -7.46 5.65
CA LEU A 224 -13.37 -6.00 5.66
C LEU A 224 -13.21 -5.43 7.07
N VAL A 225 -13.96 -5.94 8.05
CA VAL A 225 -13.80 -5.53 9.46
C VAL A 225 -12.44 -5.96 10.01
N ALA A 226 -12.01 -7.20 9.72
CA ALA A 226 -10.69 -7.69 10.12
C ALA A 226 -9.59 -6.84 9.49
N GLU A 227 -9.71 -6.50 8.20
CA GLU A 227 -8.76 -5.62 7.51
C GLU A 227 -8.74 -4.22 8.11
N TRP A 228 -9.90 -3.66 8.43
CA TRP A 228 -10.00 -2.34 9.05
C TRP A 228 -9.31 -2.32 10.41
N GLY A 229 -9.46 -3.37 11.22
CA GLY A 229 -8.73 -3.51 12.49
C GLY A 229 -7.21 -3.54 12.32
N ARG A 230 -6.70 -4.04 11.19
CA ARG A 230 -5.26 -4.08 10.87
C ARG A 230 -4.67 -2.73 10.50
N THR A 231 -5.50 -1.70 10.30
CA THR A 231 -5.03 -0.30 10.16
C THR A 231 -4.46 0.23 11.48
N ALA A 232 -4.81 -0.37 12.62
CA ALA A 232 -4.46 0.11 13.96
C ALA A 232 -4.85 1.58 14.21
N ASN A 233 -5.99 2.01 13.66
CA ASN A 233 -6.54 3.36 13.79
C ASN A 233 -8.10 3.34 13.82
N GLU A 234 -8.71 3.78 14.92
CA GLU A 234 -10.18 3.92 15.08
C GLU A 234 -10.80 4.93 14.12
N MET A 235 -10.00 5.88 13.64
CA MET A 235 -10.39 6.92 12.71
C MET A 235 -10.07 6.53 11.26
N ALA A 236 -9.78 5.25 10.99
CA ALA A 236 -9.45 4.77 9.66
C ALA A 236 -10.67 4.73 8.72
N VAL A 237 -10.43 5.09 7.47
CA VAL A 237 -11.30 4.84 6.33
C VAL A 237 -10.53 3.98 5.33
N LEU A 238 -10.91 2.71 5.20
CA LEU A 238 -10.43 1.87 4.11
C LEU A 238 -11.03 2.39 2.80
N THR A 239 -10.21 2.83 1.86
CA THR A 239 -10.70 3.44 0.61
C THR A 239 -9.74 3.20 -0.55
N THR A 240 -10.31 2.93 -1.73
CA THR A 240 -9.57 2.72 -2.97
C THR A 240 -10.53 2.68 -4.16
N TYR A 241 -9.99 2.61 -5.37
CA TYR A 241 -10.72 2.13 -6.55
C TYR A 241 -10.62 0.60 -6.61
N PRO A 242 -11.73 -0.15 -6.51
CA PRO A 242 -11.67 -1.61 -6.47
C PRO A 242 -11.09 -2.22 -7.75
N PRO A 243 -10.35 -3.34 -7.66
CA PRO A 243 -9.87 -4.07 -8.84
C PRO A 243 -11.03 -4.55 -9.73
N GLY A 244 -10.71 -4.81 -11.00
CA GLY A 244 -11.72 -5.27 -11.96
C GLY A 244 -12.14 -6.72 -11.79
N TYR A 245 -13.34 -7.06 -12.26
CA TYR A 245 -13.88 -8.44 -12.20
C TYR A 245 -12.94 -9.51 -12.79
N HIS A 246 -12.10 -9.12 -13.76
CA HIS A 246 -11.11 -10.02 -14.37
C HIS A 246 -10.00 -10.48 -13.42
N MET A 247 -9.85 -9.85 -12.24
CA MET A 247 -8.90 -10.23 -11.20
C MET A 247 -9.50 -11.20 -10.16
N ILE A 248 -10.78 -11.57 -10.30
CA ILE A 248 -11.40 -12.59 -9.47
C ILE A 248 -10.92 -13.96 -9.97
N GLY A 249 -10.23 -14.68 -9.11
CA GLY A 249 -9.74 -16.02 -9.39
C GLY A 249 -10.81 -17.11 -9.25
N PRO A 250 -10.43 -18.38 -9.48
CA PRO A 250 -11.30 -19.52 -9.27
C PRO A 250 -11.93 -19.51 -7.88
N ASN A 251 -13.17 -20.02 -7.77
CA ASN A 251 -13.92 -20.11 -6.52
C ASN A 251 -14.14 -18.77 -5.80
N LEU A 252 -14.22 -17.65 -6.53
CA LEU A 252 -14.43 -16.31 -5.97
C LEU A 252 -13.34 -15.93 -4.95
N THR A 253 -12.08 -16.14 -5.33
CA THR A 253 -10.92 -15.76 -4.52
C THR A 253 -10.13 -14.63 -5.16
N TYR A 254 -9.27 -13.98 -4.40
CA TYR A 254 -8.30 -13.01 -4.93
C TYR A 254 -6.88 -13.61 -4.86
N PRO A 255 -6.35 -14.20 -5.94
CA PRO A 255 -5.08 -14.93 -5.92
C PRO A 255 -3.85 -14.02 -6.06
N HIS A 256 -4.06 -12.71 -6.19
CA HIS A 256 -2.98 -11.76 -6.46
C HIS A 256 -2.24 -11.38 -5.17
N ARG A 257 -0.94 -11.11 -5.33
CA ARG A 257 -0.09 -10.58 -4.24
C ARG A 257 -0.18 -9.07 -4.12
N SER A 258 -0.80 -8.41 -5.09
CA SER A 258 -0.94 -6.96 -5.14
C SER A 258 -2.27 -6.48 -4.56
N ALA A 259 -2.39 -5.18 -4.30
CA ALA A 259 -3.66 -4.54 -3.97
C ALA A 259 -3.71 -3.13 -4.55
N SER A 260 -4.92 -2.65 -4.82
CA SER A 260 -5.17 -1.32 -5.38
C SER A 260 -4.88 -0.22 -4.36
N HIS A 261 -4.12 0.80 -4.76
CA HIS A 261 -3.71 1.93 -3.94
C HIS A 261 -3.87 3.24 -4.71
N LEU A 262 -4.20 4.30 -3.97
CA LEU A 262 -4.30 5.67 -4.49
C LEU A 262 -3.17 6.49 -3.90
N CYS A 263 -2.30 7.01 -4.76
CA CYS A 263 -1.11 7.70 -4.31
C CYS A 263 -0.61 8.77 -5.28
N ASP A 264 -1.35 9.06 -6.34
CA ASP A 264 -0.94 10.01 -7.37
C ASP A 264 -2.17 10.74 -7.93
N HIS A 265 -1.94 11.94 -8.45
CA HIS A 265 -2.98 12.82 -8.97
C HIS A 265 -2.62 13.36 -10.34
N THR A 266 -3.64 13.78 -11.09
CA THR A 266 -3.41 14.28 -12.45
C THR A 266 -2.47 15.47 -12.48
N ALA A 267 -1.56 15.48 -13.46
CA ALA A 267 -0.73 16.64 -13.74
C ALA A 267 -1.59 17.88 -14.01
N ARG A 268 -1.24 19.00 -13.39
CA ARG A 268 -1.99 20.24 -13.46
C ARG A 268 -1.28 21.25 -14.35
N SER A 269 -2.01 21.83 -15.30
CA SER A 269 -1.51 22.92 -16.14
C SER A 269 -1.51 24.29 -15.44
N GLY A 270 -2.15 24.40 -14.28
CA GLY A 270 -2.26 25.64 -13.50
C GLY A 270 -2.76 25.37 -12.07
N PRO A 271 -2.46 26.27 -11.11
CA PRO A 271 -2.80 26.06 -9.70
C PRO A 271 -4.31 26.08 -9.43
N ASP A 272 -5.11 26.61 -10.36
CA ASP A 272 -6.57 26.65 -10.36
C ASP A 272 -7.21 25.32 -10.83
N ILE A 273 -6.44 24.39 -11.38
CA ILE A 273 -6.94 23.07 -11.75
C ILE A 273 -7.14 22.23 -10.48
N VAL A 274 -8.33 21.63 -10.34
CA VAL A 274 -8.64 20.73 -9.24
C VAL A 274 -7.98 19.38 -9.50
N PRO A 275 -7.07 18.90 -8.63
CA PRO A 275 -6.46 17.59 -8.78
C PRO A 275 -7.47 16.50 -8.44
N PHE A 276 -7.40 15.39 -9.18
CA PHE A 276 -8.09 14.14 -8.88
C PHE A 276 -7.12 12.97 -9.07
N ALA A 277 -7.40 11.82 -8.44
CA ALA A 277 -6.49 10.67 -8.48
C ALA A 277 -6.30 10.18 -9.93
N THR A 278 -5.06 9.80 -10.31
CA THR A 278 -4.76 9.32 -11.68
C THR A 278 -5.40 7.98 -12.01
N GLY A 279 -5.73 7.19 -11.00
CA GLY A 279 -6.33 5.87 -11.14
C GLY A 279 -5.74 4.86 -10.17
N ILE A 280 -5.93 3.58 -10.49
CA ILE A 280 -5.41 2.46 -9.68
C ILE A 280 -3.91 2.33 -9.91
N VAL A 281 -3.14 2.40 -8.82
CA VAL A 281 -1.75 1.93 -8.76
C VAL A 281 -1.70 0.69 -7.87
N TYR A 282 -0.84 -0.28 -8.16
CA TYR A 282 -0.77 -1.53 -7.40
C TYR A 282 0.42 -1.56 -6.45
N VAL A 283 0.16 -1.83 -5.17
CA VAL A 283 1.19 -2.22 -4.20
C VAL A 283 1.38 -3.72 -4.33
N GLU A 284 2.55 -4.17 -4.78
CA GLU A 284 2.94 -5.58 -4.80
C GLU A 284 3.30 -6.07 -3.40
N TYR A 285 3.02 -7.34 -3.11
CA TYR A 285 3.19 -7.95 -1.78
C TYR A 285 2.50 -7.15 -0.67
N SER A 286 1.30 -6.64 -0.97
CA SER A 286 0.51 -5.82 -0.04
C SER A 286 -0.09 -6.69 1.07
N GLU A 287 0.67 -6.83 2.17
CA GLU A 287 0.26 -7.68 3.30
C GLU A 287 -0.56 -6.92 4.34
N ARG A 288 -0.49 -5.59 4.44
CA ARG A 288 -1.20 -4.76 5.43
C ARG A 288 -1.85 -3.54 4.76
N PRO A 289 -2.93 -2.99 5.33
CA PRO A 289 -3.51 -1.73 4.83
C PRO A 289 -2.42 -0.66 4.69
N GLN A 290 -2.42 0.08 3.58
CA GLN A 290 -1.41 1.09 3.28
C GLN A 290 -2.01 2.48 3.43
N LEU A 291 -1.43 3.33 4.28
CA LEU A 291 -1.82 4.73 4.45
C LEU A 291 -1.75 5.44 3.09
N SER A 292 -2.82 6.15 2.73
CA SER A 292 -3.03 6.83 1.47
C SER A 292 -3.34 8.30 1.72
N ALA A 293 -2.95 9.16 0.77
CA ALA A 293 -3.30 10.57 0.80
C ALA A 293 -4.65 10.89 0.14
N PHE A 294 -5.28 9.89 -0.50
CA PHE A 294 -6.43 10.09 -1.38
C PHE A 294 -7.62 9.22 -0.96
N PHE A 295 -8.81 9.78 -1.08
CA PHE A 295 -10.07 9.03 -1.02
C PHE A 295 -10.49 8.57 -2.42
N GLY A 296 -10.97 7.35 -2.54
CA GLY A 296 -11.62 6.83 -3.75
C GLY A 296 -13.08 6.48 -3.49
N ALA A 297 -13.99 7.02 -4.27
CA ALA A 297 -15.43 6.87 -4.04
C ALA A 297 -15.97 5.47 -4.43
N GLY A 298 -15.20 4.68 -5.18
CA GLY A 298 -15.57 3.32 -5.59
C GLY A 298 -15.66 2.31 -4.43
N LEU A 299 -14.92 2.57 -3.35
CA LEU A 299 -15.06 1.88 -2.07
C LEU A 299 -14.64 2.81 -0.93
N SER A 300 -15.50 2.97 0.07
CA SER A 300 -15.10 3.47 1.39
C SER A 300 -15.70 2.59 2.49
N PHE A 301 -14.89 2.16 3.44
CA PHE A 301 -15.31 1.33 4.57
C PHE A 301 -14.71 1.86 5.87
N SER A 302 -15.56 2.17 6.83
CA SER A 302 -15.16 2.77 8.11
C SER A 302 -16.21 2.53 9.19
N LYS A 303 -15.96 2.94 10.42
CA LYS A 303 -17.03 3.11 11.41
C LYS A 303 -18.06 4.12 10.89
N CYS A 304 -19.34 3.84 11.09
CA CYS A 304 -20.40 4.75 10.64
C CYS A 304 -20.35 6.14 11.28
N HIS A 305 -19.61 6.32 12.38
CA HIS A 305 -19.38 7.68 12.90
C HIS A 305 -18.65 8.59 11.90
N ALA A 306 -17.89 8.06 10.93
CA ALA A 306 -17.32 8.84 9.83
C ALA A 306 -18.41 9.49 8.98
N GLU A 307 -19.34 8.68 8.48
CA GLU A 307 -20.45 9.11 7.64
C GLU A 307 -21.43 10.02 8.41
N ARG A 308 -21.73 9.71 9.68
CA ARG A 308 -22.64 10.51 10.52
C ARG A 308 -22.06 11.87 10.92
N ARG A 309 -20.75 11.97 11.19
CA ARG A 309 -20.11 13.21 11.65
C ARG A 309 -19.73 14.16 10.51
N VAL A 310 -19.39 13.57 9.36
CA VAL A 310 -18.88 14.29 8.19
C VAL A 310 -19.86 14.09 7.04
N PRO A 311 -20.82 15.00 6.85
CA PRO A 311 -21.76 14.89 5.74
C PRO A 311 -21.07 15.14 4.40
N VAL A 312 -21.52 14.46 3.34
CA VAL A 312 -21.13 14.75 1.95
C VAL A 312 -21.75 16.09 1.55
N ASP A 313 -20.96 16.93 0.86
CA ASP A 313 -21.43 18.25 0.43
C ASP A 313 -22.44 18.14 -0.72
N ASN A 314 -23.70 18.50 -0.44
CA ASN A 314 -24.77 18.47 -1.43
C ASN A 314 -24.92 19.80 -2.20
N GLN A 315 -24.05 20.79 -1.98
CA GLN A 315 -24.05 22.08 -2.67
C GLN A 315 -23.11 22.09 -3.88
N THR A 316 -22.80 20.91 -4.44
CA THR A 316 -21.92 20.76 -5.61
C THR A 316 -22.63 20.06 -6.77
N PRO A 317 -23.73 20.62 -7.31
CA PRO A 317 -24.41 20.04 -8.46
C PRO A 317 -23.44 19.92 -9.65
N TRP A 318 -23.60 18.81 -10.38
CA TRP A 318 -22.84 18.43 -11.56
C TRP A 318 -21.35 18.15 -11.32
N LEU A 319 -20.88 18.18 -10.07
CA LEU A 319 -19.50 17.85 -9.73
C LEU A 319 -19.26 16.34 -9.83
N PHE A 320 -18.32 15.95 -10.68
CA PHE A 320 -17.82 14.58 -10.75
C PHE A 320 -16.36 14.55 -10.32
N PHE A 321 -15.48 15.18 -11.10
CA PHE A 321 -14.09 15.37 -10.70
C PHE A 321 -13.97 16.48 -9.65
N GLY A 322 -13.35 16.15 -8.52
CA GLY A 322 -13.17 17.05 -7.38
C GLY A 322 -14.01 16.71 -6.15
N GLU A 323 -15.06 15.90 -6.30
CA GLU A 323 -15.87 15.45 -5.16
C GLU A 323 -15.04 14.64 -4.15
N GLU A 324 -14.15 13.78 -4.66
CA GLU A 324 -13.26 12.96 -3.85
C GLU A 324 -12.24 13.81 -3.08
N SER A 325 -11.75 14.90 -3.67
CA SER A 325 -10.84 15.84 -3.02
C SER A 325 -11.55 16.60 -1.89
N LEU A 326 -12.81 17.00 -2.10
CA LEU A 326 -13.65 17.58 -1.04
C LEU A 326 -13.94 16.58 0.07
N ARG A 327 -14.30 15.34 -0.28
CA ARG A 327 -14.56 14.27 0.69
C ARG A 327 -13.31 13.95 1.51
N SER A 328 -12.15 13.89 0.84
CA SER A 328 -10.83 13.70 1.47
C SER A 328 -10.58 14.78 2.51
N TYR A 329 -10.70 16.06 2.14
CA TYR A 329 -10.46 17.15 3.06
C TYR A 329 -11.48 17.19 4.22
N ALA A 330 -12.76 16.99 3.94
CA ALA A 330 -13.81 17.01 4.95
C ALA A 330 -13.58 15.92 6.02
N LEU A 331 -13.23 14.70 5.60
CA LEU A 331 -12.88 13.61 6.53
C LEU A 331 -11.57 13.90 7.26
N TRP A 332 -10.52 14.29 6.54
CA TRP A 332 -9.19 14.49 7.11
C TRP A 332 -9.14 15.63 8.16
N SER A 333 -9.85 16.73 7.90
CA SER A 333 -10.01 17.85 8.84
C SER A 333 -10.83 17.50 10.09
N ASN A 334 -11.57 16.39 10.07
CA ASN A 334 -12.30 15.83 11.22
C ASN A 334 -11.55 14.67 11.91
N GLY A 335 -10.28 14.45 11.53
CA GLY A 335 -9.36 13.51 12.18
C GLY A 335 -9.30 12.10 11.58
N TYR A 336 -9.97 11.87 10.44
CA TYR A 336 -9.94 10.58 9.75
C TYR A 336 -8.70 10.43 8.87
N ASP A 337 -8.27 9.19 8.68
CA ASP A 337 -7.10 8.83 7.87
C ASP A 337 -7.46 7.75 6.84
N PHE A 338 -6.90 7.85 5.63
CA PHE A 338 -7.25 6.96 4.51
C PHE A 338 -6.26 5.82 4.38
N TYR A 339 -6.75 4.60 4.16
CA TYR A 339 -5.91 3.44 3.95
C TYR A 339 -6.43 2.64 2.77
N SER A 340 -5.56 2.29 1.82
CA SER A 340 -5.92 1.32 0.81
C SER A 340 -5.89 -0.10 1.41
N PRO A 341 -6.90 -0.94 1.15
CA PRO A 341 -6.89 -2.33 1.61
C PRO A 341 -5.65 -3.09 1.12
N SER A 342 -5.18 -4.04 1.92
CA SER A 342 -4.19 -5.03 1.48
C SER A 342 -4.82 -6.08 0.57
N ARG A 343 -4.01 -7.04 0.11
CA ARG A 343 -4.53 -8.17 -0.67
C ARG A 343 -5.55 -9.01 0.11
N HIS A 344 -5.51 -8.98 1.45
CA HIS A 344 -6.45 -9.68 2.31
C HIS A 344 -7.80 -8.95 2.45
N GLY A 345 -7.78 -7.63 2.29
CA GLY A 345 -8.97 -6.77 2.26
C GLY A 345 -9.52 -6.49 0.87
N SER A 346 -8.90 -7.02 -0.18
CA SER A 346 -9.32 -6.86 -1.58
C SER A 346 -10.50 -7.79 -1.89
N VAL A 347 -11.64 -7.51 -1.27
CA VAL A 347 -12.86 -8.34 -1.34
C VAL A 347 -13.98 -7.72 -2.18
N VAL A 348 -13.81 -6.48 -2.62
CA VAL A 348 -14.75 -5.79 -3.50
C VAL A 348 -14.11 -5.60 -4.86
N PHE A 349 -14.91 -5.78 -5.90
CA PHE A 349 -14.50 -5.66 -7.29
C PHE A 349 -15.48 -4.78 -8.02
N HIS A 350 -14.99 -4.06 -9.02
CA HIS A 350 -15.77 -3.10 -9.79
C HIS A 350 -15.86 -3.52 -11.26
N ASN A 351 -17.01 -3.27 -11.88
CA ASN A 351 -17.17 -3.47 -13.31
C ASN A 351 -16.62 -2.27 -14.12
N TRP A 352 -15.37 -2.36 -14.55
CA TRP A 352 -14.69 -1.36 -15.38
C TRP A 352 -14.99 -1.43 -16.88
N THR A 353 -15.90 -2.31 -17.34
CA THR A 353 -16.22 -2.37 -18.78
C THR A 353 -16.88 -1.08 -19.24
N SER A 354 -16.37 -0.47 -20.30
CA SER A 354 -16.98 0.69 -20.95
C SER A 354 -18.14 0.25 -21.83
N ASP A 355 -19.37 0.58 -21.42
CA ASP A 355 -20.55 0.47 -22.28
C ASP A 355 -20.71 1.78 -23.09
N PRO A 356 -20.65 1.74 -24.44
CA PRO A 356 -20.89 2.92 -25.28
C PRO A 356 -22.28 3.55 -25.08
N LYS A 357 -23.25 2.79 -24.54
CA LYS A 357 -24.61 3.25 -24.24
C LYS A 357 -24.82 3.63 -22.77
N LYS A 358 -23.75 3.70 -21.97
CA LYS A 358 -23.83 4.09 -20.55
C LYS A 358 -24.49 5.47 -20.43
N ALA A 359 -25.65 5.51 -19.79
CA ALA A 359 -26.31 6.76 -19.44
C ALA A 359 -25.43 7.58 -18.49
N ARG A 360 -25.23 8.87 -18.78
CA ARG A 360 -24.54 9.79 -17.89
C ARG A 360 -25.55 10.77 -17.32
N PHE A 361 -25.37 11.16 -16.07
CA PHE A 361 -26.22 12.18 -15.45
C PHE A 361 -26.08 13.54 -16.16
N ALA A 362 -24.93 13.82 -16.77
CA ALA A 362 -24.70 15.04 -17.54
C ALA A 362 -25.44 15.08 -18.89
N ASP A 363 -25.96 13.94 -19.36
CA ASP A 363 -26.67 13.87 -20.65
C ASP A 363 -28.10 14.41 -20.56
N THR A 364 -28.68 14.49 -19.36
CA THR A 364 -30.08 14.90 -19.13
C THR A 364 -30.40 16.32 -19.55
N ALA A 365 -29.39 17.20 -19.64
CA ALA A 365 -29.56 18.60 -20.00
C ALA A 365 -29.17 18.92 -21.44
N GLN A 366 -28.60 17.98 -22.21
CA GLN A 366 -27.94 18.28 -23.49
C GLN A 366 -28.90 18.68 -24.61
N ASP A 367 -30.16 18.23 -24.55
CA ASP A 367 -31.14 18.48 -25.61
C ASP A 367 -31.81 19.87 -25.52
N ASP A 368 -31.53 20.65 -24.47
CA ASP A 368 -32.00 22.02 -24.27
C ASP A 368 -30.83 22.97 -24.01
N GLU A 369 -30.57 23.88 -24.94
CA GLU A 369 -29.45 24.83 -24.86
C GLU A 369 -29.49 25.74 -23.62
N VAL A 370 -30.70 26.12 -23.16
CA VAL A 370 -30.87 26.94 -21.95
C VAL A 370 -30.52 26.10 -20.72
N ALA A 371 -31.00 24.87 -20.66
CA ALA A 371 -30.73 23.94 -19.56
C ALA A 371 -29.24 23.59 -19.47
N ASP A 372 -28.58 23.31 -20.60
CA ASP A 372 -27.15 23.00 -20.65
C ASP A 372 -26.27 24.21 -20.29
N ARG A 373 -26.65 25.43 -20.69
CA ARG A 373 -25.98 26.64 -20.20
C ARG A 373 -26.08 26.79 -18.68
N ARG A 374 -27.26 26.57 -18.09
CA ARG A 374 -27.44 26.61 -16.63
C ARG A 374 -26.60 25.55 -15.94
N ARG A 375 -26.64 24.31 -16.44
CA ARG A 375 -25.82 23.18 -15.94
C ARG A 375 -24.34 23.53 -15.89
N ARG A 376 -23.77 24.05 -16.98
CA ARG A 376 -22.35 24.46 -17.03
C ARG A 376 -22.02 25.55 -16.01
N GLN A 377 -22.91 26.52 -15.80
CA GLN A 377 -22.72 27.57 -14.81
C GLN A 377 -22.74 27.01 -13.38
N GLU A 378 -23.65 26.09 -13.09
CA GLU A 378 -23.72 25.38 -11.82
C GLU A 378 -22.49 24.49 -11.59
N GLU A 379 -22.05 23.76 -12.61
CA GLU A 379 -20.83 22.94 -12.55
C GLU A 379 -19.58 23.79 -12.24
N GLU A 380 -19.43 24.96 -12.88
CA GLU A 380 -18.29 25.84 -12.61
C GLU A 380 -18.34 26.40 -11.19
N LYS A 381 -19.52 26.77 -10.67
CA LYS A 381 -19.69 27.15 -9.26
C LYS A 381 -19.30 26.02 -8.31
N SER A 382 -19.67 24.78 -8.63
CA SER A 382 -19.25 23.60 -7.87
C SER A 382 -17.73 23.40 -7.89
N ARG A 383 -17.06 23.62 -9.03
CA ARG A 383 -15.59 23.56 -9.11
C ARG A 383 -14.94 24.70 -8.34
N ASN A 384 -15.47 25.93 -8.41
CA ASN A 384 -15.02 27.05 -7.60
C ASN A 384 -15.22 26.80 -6.11
N ARG A 385 -16.26 26.05 -5.73
CA ARG A 385 -16.46 25.61 -4.36
C ARG A 385 -15.33 24.69 -3.89
N VAL A 386 -14.91 23.71 -4.70
CA VAL A 386 -13.73 22.87 -4.42
C VAL A 386 -12.49 23.74 -4.23
N ARG A 387 -12.24 24.68 -5.15
CA ARG A 387 -11.08 25.58 -5.09
C ARG A 387 -11.09 26.44 -3.83
N ALA A 388 -12.22 27.03 -3.48
CA ALA A 388 -12.34 27.86 -2.27
C ALA A 388 -12.08 27.07 -0.99
N VAL A 389 -12.61 25.85 -0.88
CA VAL A 389 -12.40 24.97 0.27
C VAL A 389 -10.94 24.56 0.40
N LEU A 390 -10.31 24.18 -0.71
CA LEU A 390 -8.90 23.75 -0.77
C LEU A 390 -7.92 24.92 -0.90
N LYS A 391 -8.38 26.17 -0.75
CA LYS A 391 -7.58 27.40 -0.95
C LYS A 391 -6.82 27.46 -2.28
N LEU A 392 -7.32 26.83 -3.34
CA LEU A 392 -6.76 26.94 -4.69
C LEU A 392 -7.20 28.26 -5.34
N PRO A 393 -6.43 28.84 -6.28
CA PRO A 393 -6.82 30.03 -7.02
C PRO A 393 -8.06 29.75 -7.86
N PHE A 394 -8.94 30.74 -8.01
CA PHE A 394 -10.11 30.64 -8.87
C PHE A 394 -10.58 32.03 -9.33
N HIS A 395 -11.43 32.04 -10.36
CA HIS A 395 -12.08 33.23 -10.88
C HIS A 395 -13.59 33.03 -10.95
N GLY A 396 -14.35 34.13 -10.78
CA GLY A 396 -15.81 34.11 -10.82
C GLY A 396 -16.46 33.78 -9.48
N ASP A 397 -17.74 33.43 -9.54
CA ASP A 397 -18.57 33.24 -8.34
C ASP A 397 -18.29 31.90 -7.65
N VAL A 398 -18.42 31.90 -6.33
CA VAL A 398 -18.41 30.69 -5.50
C VAL A 398 -19.64 30.67 -4.60
N ASP A 399 -20.30 29.51 -4.54
CA ASP A 399 -21.35 29.28 -3.56
C ASP A 399 -20.72 28.81 -2.23
N THR A 400 -20.90 29.60 -1.17
CA THR A 400 -20.39 29.33 0.17
C THR A 400 -21.46 28.81 1.13
N THR A 401 -22.66 28.55 0.63
CA THR A 401 -23.79 28.04 1.39
C THR A 401 -23.38 26.83 2.21
N ASN A 402 -23.67 26.85 3.50
CA ASN A 402 -23.41 25.76 4.44
C ASN A 402 -21.94 25.31 4.57
N PHE A 403 -20.95 26.16 4.25
CA PHE A 403 -19.53 25.85 4.52
C PHE A 403 -19.28 25.43 5.97
N HIS A 404 -19.91 26.11 6.92
CA HIS A 404 -19.83 25.80 8.35
C HIS A 404 -20.46 24.45 8.75
N VAL A 405 -21.17 23.77 7.84
CA VAL A 405 -21.73 22.43 8.06
C VAL A 405 -20.77 21.38 7.49
N PHE A 406 -20.37 21.54 6.23
CA PHE A 406 -19.59 20.52 5.50
C PHE A 406 -18.09 20.59 5.80
N TYR A 407 -17.55 21.77 6.12
CA TYR A 407 -16.11 22.02 6.29
C TYR A 407 -15.80 22.61 7.66
N ARG A 408 -16.47 22.11 8.69
CA ARG A 408 -16.30 22.54 10.09
C ARG A 408 -15.11 21.92 10.82
N GLY A 409 -14.42 20.97 10.20
CA GLY A 409 -13.34 20.21 10.84
C GLY A 409 -12.18 21.11 11.25
N THR A 410 -11.77 21.03 12.51
CA THR A 410 -10.64 21.81 13.07
C THR A 410 -9.48 20.94 13.51
N VAL A 411 -9.62 19.61 13.46
CA VAL A 411 -8.64 18.65 13.98
C VAL A 411 -7.29 18.81 13.28
N ARG A 412 -7.33 19.11 11.98
CA ARG A 412 -6.16 19.44 11.17
C ARG A 412 -6.53 20.48 10.10
N SER A 413 -5.57 21.33 9.72
CA SER A 413 -5.80 22.48 8.82
C SER A 413 -5.72 22.11 7.33
N VAL A 414 -6.39 22.87 6.46
CA VAL A 414 -6.28 22.67 5.00
C VAL A 414 -4.85 22.77 4.46
N ASP A 415 -4.00 23.59 5.06
CA ASP A 415 -2.60 23.71 4.62
C ASP A 415 -1.84 22.40 4.88
N ALA A 416 -2.05 21.81 6.06
CA ALA A 416 -1.48 20.49 6.38
C ALA A 416 -2.14 19.36 5.56
N PHE A 417 -3.40 19.50 5.13
CA PHE A 417 -4.03 18.57 4.19
C PHE A 417 -3.35 18.62 2.83
N LEU A 418 -3.17 19.81 2.26
CA LEU A 418 -2.49 20.01 0.97
C LEU A 418 -1.05 19.47 1.00
N ASP A 419 -0.33 19.72 2.09
CA ASP A 419 1.01 19.18 2.33
C ASP A 419 1.03 17.66 2.49
N PHE A 420 -0.01 17.04 3.03
CA PHE A 420 -0.14 15.57 3.08
C PHE A 420 -0.55 14.99 1.71
N HIS A 421 -1.40 15.72 0.98
CA HIS A 421 -1.99 15.33 -0.31
C HIS A 421 -1.05 15.54 -1.50
N GLY A 422 0.03 16.32 -1.37
CA GLY A 422 0.97 16.53 -2.49
C GLY A 422 0.58 17.65 -3.43
N VAL A 423 -0.25 18.59 -2.99
CA VAL A 423 -0.79 19.63 -3.87
C VAL A 423 -0.39 21.01 -3.36
N SER A 424 0.28 21.79 -4.19
CA SER A 424 0.51 23.21 -3.92
C SER A 424 -0.69 24.04 -4.33
N ASN A 425 -1.12 24.96 -3.47
CA ASN A 425 -2.15 25.93 -3.81
C ASN A 425 -1.63 27.14 -4.61
N ALA A 426 -0.33 27.25 -4.87
CA ALA A 426 0.24 28.41 -5.56
C ALA A 426 1.12 28.03 -6.76
N ASN A 427 1.81 26.88 -6.69
CA ASN A 427 2.79 26.51 -7.70
C ASN A 427 2.74 25.01 -8.01
N VAL A 428 2.13 24.66 -9.14
CA VAL A 428 1.98 23.27 -9.60
C VAL A 428 3.31 22.52 -9.78
N SER A 429 4.43 23.22 -9.96
CA SER A 429 5.76 22.56 -10.05
C SER A 429 6.24 21.98 -8.71
N LEU A 430 5.56 22.30 -7.61
CA LEU A 430 5.79 21.72 -6.29
C LEU A 430 4.84 20.57 -5.95
N ASP A 431 3.89 20.25 -6.84
CA ASP A 431 3.03 19.09 -6.67
C ASP A 431 3.87 17.81 -6.66
N GLN A 432 3.48 16.84 -5.83
CA GLN A 432 4.20 15.60 -5.61
C GLN A 432 3.24 14.42 -5.48
N GLU A 433 3.64 13.31 -6.08
CA GLU A 433 3.06 12.00 -5.78
C GLU A 433 3.28 11.62 -4.30
N ARG A 434 2.46 10.69 -3.82
CA ARG A 434 2.39 10.21 -2.43
C ARG A 434 2.45 8.68 -2.33
N CYS A 435 3.11 8.04 -3.29
CA CYS A 435 3.35 6.60 -3.38
C CYS A 435 4.56 6.15 -2.54
N HIS A 436 5.38 7.06 -2.02
CA HIS A 436 6.38 6.73 -0.99
C HIS A 436 5.70 6.41 0.35
N GLN A 437 6.45 5.85 1.31
CA GLN A 437 5.90 5.52 2.62
C GLN A 437 5.40 6.78 3.35
N LEU A 438 4.09 6.86 3.54
CA LEU A 438 3.45 7.93 4.31
C LEU A 438 3.44 7.64 5.80
N HIS A 439 3.32 8.69 6.59
CA HIS A 439 3.27 8.62 8.05
C HIS A 439 2.10 9.44 8.58
N TRP A 440 1.50 8.94 9.66
CA TRP A 440 0.38 9.57 10.33
C TRP A 440 0.74 10.97 10.81
N VAL A 441 -0.15 11.92 10.53
CA VAL A 441 -0.01 13.32 10.95
C VAL A 441 -0.80 13.52 12.24
N PRO A 442 -0.15 13.84 13.37
CA PRO A 442 -0.85 14.09 14.63
C PRO A 442 -1.92 15.19 14.53
N TYR A 443 -2.93 15.11 15.39
CA TYR A 443 -3.99 16.10 15.45
C TYR A 443 -3.46 17.44 15.99
N ALA A 444 -3.72 18.53 15.28
CA ALA A 444 -3.41 19.87 15.78
C ALA A 444 -4.39 20.27 16.91
N GLN A 445 -5.65 19.83 16.79
CA GLN A 445 -6.71 20.04 17.79
C GLN A 445 -7.41 18.69 18.05
N PRO A 446 -6.98 17.91 19.06
CA PRO A 446 -7.51 16.57 19.28
C PRO A 446 -8.90 16.56 19.95
N ASP A 447 -9.39 17.69 20.49
CA ASP A 447 -10.57 17.76 21.37
C ASP A 447 -11.82 17.05 20.80
N ASP A 448 -12.11 17.26 19.51
CA ASP A 448 -13.26 16.64 18.85
C ASP A 448 -13.13 15.12 18.74
N VAL A 449 -11.91 14.60 18.58
CA VAL A 449 -11.62 13.17 18.53
C VAL A 449 -11.62 12.57 19.94
N GLU A 450 -11.05 13.26 20.92
CA GLU A 450 -11.05 12.83 22.33
C GLU A 450 -12.48 12.78 22.90
N LYS A 451 -13.33 13.73 22.52
CA LYS A 451 -14.75 13.73 22.88
C LYS A 451 -15.51 12.58 22.22
N LEU A 452 -15.18 12.25 20.96
CA LEU A 452 -15.79 11.10 20.27
C LEU A 452 -15.36 9.78 20.91
N LEU A 453 -14.12 9.69 21.38
CA LEU A 453 -13.51 8.46 21.87
C LEU A 453 -13.14 8.56 23.35
N PRO A 454 -14.14 8.54 24.26
CA PRO A 454 -13.88 8.59 25.70
C PRO A 454 -12.78 7.60 26.14
N GLY A 455 -11.91 8.06 27.03
CA GLY A 455 -10.77 7.30 27.55
C GLY A 455 -9.53 7.29 26.64
N TRP A 456 -9.60 7.87 25.45
CA TRP A 456 -8.42 8.14 24.63
C TRP A 456 -8.09 9.64 24.65
N TYR A 457 -6.83 9.95 24.87
CA TYR A 457 -6.26 11.30 24.80
C TYR A 457 -5.00 11.23 23.95
N MET A 458 -4.84 12.17 23.01
CA MET A 458 -3.67 12.16 22.13
C MET A 458 -2.41 12.47 22.91
N HIS A 459 -2.49 13.48 23.77
CA HIS A 459 -1.48 13.77 24.78
C HIS A 459 -1.98 13.17 26.07
N GLN A 460 -1.46 12.00 26.43
CA GLN A 460 -1.73 11.44 27.74
C GLN A 460 -1.29 12.47 28.80
N LEU A 461 -2.22 12.86 29.67
CA LEU A 461 -1.87 13.63 30.86
C LEU A 461 -0.79 12.83 31.58
N MET A 462 0.43 13.34 31.60
CA MET A 462 1.44 12.80 32.49
C MET A 462 0.89 12.93 33.90
N ASP A 463 0.59 11.78 34.51
CA ASP A 463 0.17 11.75 35.88
C ASP A 463 1.32 12.32 36.71
N ASN A 464 1.09 13.52 37.22
CA ASN A 464 2.11 14.37 37.80
C ASN A 464 2.37 13.88 39.23
N THR A 465 3.02 12.72 39.39
CA THR A 465 3.60 12.31 40.67
C THR A 465 4.96 11.63 40.46
N SER A 466 6.02 12.42 40.60
CA SER A 466 7.36 12.00 41.06
C SER A 466 8.21 10.99 40.25
N ALA A 467 7.74 10.44 39.12
CA ALA A 467 8.52 9.46 38.35
C ALA A 467 9.42 10.08 37.24
N ALA A 468 8.98 11.18 36.63
CA ALA A 468 9.64 11.74 35.43
C ALA A 468 11.04 12.35 35.69
N SER A 469 11.37 12.73 36.92
CA SER A 469 12.73 13.20 37.26
C SER A 469 13.69 12.05 37.56
N ASN A 470 13.19 10.86 37.91
CA ASN A 470 14.03 9.71 38.24
C ASN A 470 14.22 8.79 37.03
N GLU A 471 13.24 8.67 36.14
CA GLU A 471 13.37 7.87 34.91
C GLU A 471 14.28 8.50 33.85
N VAL A 472 14.38 9.83 33.74
CA VAL A 472 15.25 10.46 32.74
C VAL A 472 16.74 10.22 33.07
N ASP A 473 17.11 10.21 34.35
CA ASP A 473 18.47 9.87 34.78
C ASP A 473 18.75 8.36 34.63
N ASP A 474 17.79 7.49 34.96
CA ASP A 474 17.96 6.03 34.84
C ASP A 474 17.99 5.57 33.37
N THR A 475 17.22 6.22 32.49
CA THR A 475 17.18 5.90 31.05
C THR A 475 18.42 6.44 30.33
N SER A 476 18.93 7.62 30.71
CA SER A 476 20.21 8.13 30.20
C SER A 476 21.37 7.23 30.62
N HIS A 477 21.37 6.77 31.87
CA HIS A 477 22.39 5.84 32.38
C HIS A 477 22.29 4.46 31.71
N ALA A 478 21.08 3.92 31.52
CA ALA A 478 20.85 2.65 30.83
C ALA A 478 21.24 2.71 29.34
N ILE A 479 20.99 3.84 28.66
CA ILE A 479 21.41 4.07 27.27
C ILE A 479 22.94 4.13 27.16
N ASP A 480 23.62 4.77 28.10
CA ASP A 480 25.09 4.82 28.09
C ASP A 480 25.72 3.47 28.43
N VAL A 481 25.12 2.70 29.34
CA VAL A 481 25.52 1.30 29.62
C VAL A 481 25.28 0.40 28.39
N LEU A 482 24.15 0.55 27.69
CA LEU A 482 23.86 -0.19 26.45
C LEU A 482 24.79 0.22 25.31
N LYS A 483 25.12 1.50 25.17
CA LYS A 483 26.12 1.97 24.19
C LYS A 483 27.49 1.36 24.47
N ASP A 484 27.92 1.32 25.72
CA ASP A 484 29.19 0.70 26.09
C ASP A 484 29.17 -0.82 25.91
N GLN A 485 28.08 -1.51 26.24
CA GLN A 485 27.92 -2.95 26.00
C GLN A 485 27.90 -3.28 24.50
N VAL A 486 27.21 -2.48 23.68
CA VAL A 486 27.19 -2.65 22.22
C VAL A 486 28.57 -2.34 21.63
N LYS A 487 29.27 -1.32 22.14
CA LYS A 487 30.64 -0.99 21.74
C LYS A 487 31.63 -2.10 22.11
N GLN A 488 31.50 -2.71 23.28
CA GLN A 488 32.32 -3.86 23.69
C GLN A 488 32.00 -5.10 22.86
N SER A 489 30.72 -5.41 22.64
CA SER A 489 30.28 -6.55 21.84
C SER A 489 30.69 -6.42 20.37
N LEU A 490 30.64 -5.20 19.80
CA LEU A 490 31.20 -4.89 18.49
C LEU A 490 32.73 -5.03 18.47
N THR A 491 33.42 -4.59 19.52
CA THR A 491 34.89 -4.71 19.65
C THR A 491 35.30 -6.19 19.73
N ASP A 492 34.58 -7.01 20.49
CA ASP A 492 34.85 -8.43 20.66
C ASP A 492 34.47 -9.23 19.40
N ALA A 493 33.39 -8.85 18.70
CA ALA A 493 33.03 -9.40 17.39
C ALA A 493 34.08 -9.05 16.32
N PHE A 494 34.57 -7.80 16.32
CA PHE A 494 35.67 -7.37 15.45
C PHE A 494 36.96 -8.13 15.76
N LYS A 495 37.28 -8.34 17.04
CA LYS A 495 38.47 -9.08 17.49
C LYS A 495 38.36 -10.58 17.12
N GLY A 496 37.18 -11.17 17.28
CA GLY A 496 36.88 -12.54 16.86
C GLY A 496 36.97 -12.73 15.35
N GLN A 497 36.51 -11.76 14.56
CA GLN A 497 36.70 -11.76 13.10
C GLN A 497 38.16 -11.50 12.70
N LEU A 498 38.89 -10.63 13.40
CA LEU A 498 40.33 -10.41 13.20
C LEU A 498 41.14 -11.68 13.48
N ASP A 499 40.80 -12.42 14.54
CA ASP A 499 41.47 -13.69 14.86
C ASP A 499 41.08 -14.81 13.88
N ALA A 500 39.85 -14.80 13.34
CA ALA A 500 39.43 -15.71 12.26
C ALA A 500 40.15 -15.39 10.93
N ILE A 501 40.35 -14.10 10.63
CA ILE A 501 41.10 -13.63 9.45
C ILE A 501 42.60 -13.90 9.61
N ALA A 502 43.16 -13.76 10.81
CA ALA A 502 44.55 -14.12 11.10
C ALA A 502 44.80 -15.63 10.94
N ARG A 503 43.86 -16.48 11.36
CA ARG A 503 43.91 -17.93 11.15
C ARG A 503 43.74 -18.34 9.69
N SER A 504 42.91 -17.63 8.93
CA SER A 504 42.74 -17.82 7.47
C SER A 504 43.97 -17.36 6.68
N GLY A 505 44.58 -16.23 7.08
CA GLY A 505 45.82 -15.71 6.52
C GLY A 505 46.99 -16.69 6.64
N HIS A 506 47.12 -17.35 7.79
CA HIS A 506 48.16 -18.35 8.02
C HIS A 506 48.04 -19.57 7.09
N ASN A 507 46.81 -19.92 6.66
CA ASN A 507 46.51 -21.05 5.77
C ASN A 507 46.72 -20.68 4.27
N ILE A 508 46.65 -19.39 3.95
CA ILE A 508 46.90 -18.84 2.60
C ILE A 508 48.40 -18.61 2.37
N THR A 509 49.16 -18.18 3.38
CA THR A 509 50.63 -18.03 3.29
C THR A 509 51.30 -19.38 2.98
N SER A 510 50.84 -20.47 3.60
CA SER A 510 51.29 -21.84 3.32
C SER A 510 50.92 -22.37 1.94
N ARG A 511 49.95 -21.77 1.22
CA ARG A 511 49.59 -22.15 -0.16
C ARG A 511 50.34 -21.33 -1.23
N ILE A 512 50.93 -20.19 -0.86
CA ILE A 512 51.61 -19.28 -1.79
C ILE A 512 53.10 -19.55 -1.91
N GLU A 513 53.73 -20.15 -0.90
CA GLU A 513 55.09 -20.70 -1.02
C GLU A 513 55.18 -21.82 -2.09
N MET A 514 54.06 -22.32 -2.61
CA MET A 514 54.01 -23.32 -3.69
C MET A 514 53.82 -22.76 -5.11
N LEU A 515 53.53 -21.47 -5.30
CA LEU A 515 53.22 -20.92 -6.63
C LEU A 515 54.06 -19.68 -6.94
N ALA A 516 55.31 -19.90 -7.33
CA ALA A 516 56.14 -18.90 -7.99
C ALA A 516 55.64 -18.70 -9.44
N LEU A 517 55.27 -17.49 -9.82
CA LEU A 517 54.89 -17.13 -11.20
C LEU A 517 55.90 -16.14 -11.77
N GLU A 518 56.48 -16.52 -12.91
CA GLU A 518 57.55 -15.87 -13.68
C GLU A 518 56.96 -15.12 -14.88
N ASP A 519 56.51 -13.87 -14.75
CA ASP A 519 56.50 -12.94 -15.90
C ASP A 519 56.38 -11.47 -15.50
N ALA A 520 57.15 -10.60 -16.16
CA ALA A 520 57.30 -9.18 -15.79
C ALA A 520 56.25 -8.27 -16.46
N ASP A 521 55.68 -8.65 -17.60
CA ASP A 521 54.75 -7.80 -18.35
C ASP A 521 53.32 -7.80 -17.76
N GLN A 522 52.88 -8.90 -17.16
CA GLN A 522 51.60 -8.94 -16.43
C GLN A 522 51.61 -8.07 -15.16
N LYS A 523 52.80 -7.74 -14.64
CA LYS A 523 52.98 -6.96 -13.41
C LYS A 523 52.69 -5.47 -13.61
N HIS A 524 52.96 -4.94 -14.80
CA HIS A 524 52.74 -3.52 -15.12
C HIS A 524 51.26 -3.21 -15.36
N VAL A 525 50.54 -4.08 -16.05
CA VAL A 525 49.08 -3.95 -16.24
C VAL A 525 48.34 -4.00 -14.91
N TRP A 526 48.78 -4.86 -14.00
CA TRP A 526 48.23 -4.96 -12.64
C TRP A 526 48.53 -3.73 -11.77
N LEU A 527 49.69 -3.09 -11.94
CA LEU A 527 50.06 -1.89 -11.19
C LEU A 527 49.22 -0.66 -11.59
N ASP A 528 48.98 -0.47 -12.88
CA ASP A 528 48.16 0.63 -13.39
C ASP A 528 46.69 0.50 -12.95
N GLN A 529 46.13 -0.72 -12.97
CA GLN A 529 44.80 -0.99 -12.44
C GLN A 529 44.69 -0.74 -10.93
N LEU A 530 45.76 -0.99 -10.18
CA LEU A 530 45.83 -0.70 -8.74
C LEU A 530 45.94 0.80 -8.45
N GLN A 531 46.61 1.57 -9.32
CA GLN A 531 46.75 3.02 -9.16
C GLN A 531 45.44 3.76 -9.47
N GLU A 532 44.68 3.33 -10.47
CA GLU A 532 43.35 3.90 -10.75
C GLU A 532 42.36 3.62 -9.60
N LYS A 533 42.40 2.41 -9.03
CA LYS A 533 41.58 2.07 -7.86
C LYS A 533 41.99 2.82 -6.59
N LEU A 534 43.27 3.13 -6.42
CA LEU A 534 43.75 3.96 -5.30
C LEU A 534 43.24 5.40 -5.41
N ARG A 535 43.10 5.92 -6.63
CA ARG A 535 42.58 7.28 -6.89
C ARG A 535 41.09 7.41 -6.56
N ILE A 536 40.32 6.35 -6.84
CA ILE A 536 38.90 6.24 -6.47
C ILE A 536 38.73 6.16 -4.95
N VAL A 537 39.59 5.41 -4.26
CA VAL A 537 39.58 5.31 -2.78
C VAL A 537 39.91 6.65 -2.12
N GLN A 538 40.90 7.40 -2.64
CA GLN A 538 41.24 8.73 -2.12
C GLN A 538 40.12 9.76 -2.34
N SER A 539 39.38 9.67 -3.45
CA SER A 539 38.17 10.47 -3.69
C SER A 539 37.05 10.17 -2.68
N LEU A 540 36.89 8.89 -2.31
CA LEU A 540 35.89 8.44 -1.33
C LEU A 540 36.28 8.79 0.11
N GLU A 541 37.56 8.80 0.47
CA GLU A 541 38.04 9.29 1.78
C GLU A 541 37.71 10.78 1.98
N ILE A 542 37.87 11.61 0.95
CA ILE A 542 37.51 13.04 0.98
C ILE A 542 35.99 13.24 1.08
N GLN A 543 35.19 12.35 0.50
CA GLN A 543 33.72 12.37 0.66
C GLN A 543 33.29 11.88 2.06
N LEU A 544 34.02 10.94 2.66
CA LEU A 544 33.79 10.44 4.01
C LEU A 544 34.15 11.48 5.08
N GLU A 545 35.23 12.26 4.90
CA GLU A 545 35.56 13.40 5.77
C GLU A 545 34.48 14.48 5.74
N LYS A 546 33.90 14.76 4.55
CA LYS A 546 32.76 15.68 4.41
C LYS A 546 31.45 15.14 5.02
N PHE A 547 31.33 13.82 5.17
CA PHE A 547 30.17 13.15 5.78
C PHE A 547 30.31 13.08 7.32
N ASN A 548 31.53 12.92 7.81
CA ASN A 548 31.89 12.91 9.24
C ASN A 548 31.65 14.28 9.91
N ASP A 549 31.81 15.38 9.17
CA ASP A 549 31.45 16.73 9.64
C ASP A 549 29.93 16.99 9.69
N ARG A 550 29.10 16.03 9.25
CA ARG A 550 27.64 16.23 9.12
C ARG A 550 26.72 15.24 9.81
N THR A 551 27.17 14.20 10.53
CA THR A 551 26.20 13.21 11.04
C THR A 551 26.49 12.64 12.44
N THR A 552 25.61 12.98 13.37
CA THR A 552 24.99 12.02 14.30
C THR A 552 24.22 10.98 13.48
N LEU A 553 24.61 9.71 13.49
CA LEU A 553 24.01 8.64 12.69
C LEU A 553 22.78 8.02 13.38
N GLU A 554 21.66 7.88 12.66
CA GLU A 554 20.32 7.57 13.22
C GLU A 554 19.61 6.33 12.64
N SER A 555 20.14 5.57 11.67
CA SER A 555 19.42 4.34 11.25
C SER A 555 20.23 3.23 10.56
N PHE A 556 19.65 2.02 10.54
CA PHE A 556 20.22 0.78 9.99
C PHE A 556 20.45 0.83 8.46
N SER A 557 19.83 1.75 7.73
CA SER A 557 20.06 1.95 6.29
C SER A 557 21.34 2.75 5.99
N GLU A 558 21.90 3.47 6.97
CA GLU A 558 23.16 4.20 6.87
C GLU A 558 24.39 3.33 7.20
N ILE A 559 24.15 2.21 7.89
CA ILE A 559 25.19 1.27 8.34
C ILE A 559 25.70 0.38 7.19
N MET A 560 24.84 0.03 6.24
CA MET A 560 25.19 -0.88 5.13
C MET A 560 26.24 -0.31 4.16
N PRO A 561 26.17 0.97 3.73
CA PRO A 561 27.24 1.58 2.93
C PRO A 561 28.57 1.66 3.70
N ALA A 562 28.53 2.00 4.99
CA ALA A 562 29.72 2.09 5.85
C ALA A 562 30.40 0.72 6.05
N LEU A 563 29.61 -0.36 6.19
CA LEU A 563 30.12 -1.73 6.26
C LEU A 563 30.76 -2.19 4.95
N VAL A 564 30.19 -1.83 3.80
CA VAL A 564 30.79 -2.12 2.48
C VAL A 564 32.11 -1.37 2.29
N VAL A 565 32.20 -0.12 2.75
CA VAL A 565 33.43 0.69 2.73
C VAL A 565 34.48 0.12 3.69
N LEU A 566 34.11 -0.31 4.90
CA LEU A 566 35.02 -0.94 5.86
C LEU A 566 35.57 -2.28 5.37
N VAL A 567 34.73 -3.09 4.70
CA VAL A 567 35.16 -4.34 4.06
C VAL A 567 36.12 -4.05 2.88
N ALA A 568 35.84 -3.02 2.09
CA ALA A 568 36.75 -2.60 1.01
C ALA A 568 38.10 -2.07 1.54
N LEU A 569 38.10 -1.27 2.61
CA LEU A 569 39.31 -0.77 3.28
C LEU A 569 40.12 -1.90 3.92
N ALA A 570 39.46 -2.91 4.51
CA ALA A 570 40.11 -4.10 5.04
C ALA A 570 40.79 -4.95 3.95
N LEU A 571 40.16 -5.07 2.77
CA LEU A 571 40.75 -5.74 1.60
C LEU A 571 41.96 -4.97 1.04
N VAL A 572 41.91 -3.63 1.05
CA VAL A 572 43.05 -2.76 0.66
C VAL A 572 44.20 -2.83 1.66
N ALA A 573 43.91 -2.88 2.97
CA ALA A 573 44.92 -3.07 4.01
C ALA A 573 45.59 -4.44 3.94
N LEU A 574 44.85 -5.49 3.59
CA LEU A 574 45.40 -6.81 3.28
C LEU A 574 46.33 -6.75 2.05
N ALA A 575 45.90 -6.12 0.97
CA ALA A 575 46.71 -5.95 -0.24
C ALA A 575 48.02 -5.15 0.01
N ASN A 576 47.97 -4.11 0.85
CA ASN A 576 49.15 -3.32 1.24
C ASN A 576 50.10 -4.04 2.22
N ARG A 577 49.60 -4.97 3.04
CA ARG A 577 50.46 -5.88 3.83
C ARG A 577 51.17 -6.90 2.94
N TRP A 578 50.49 -7.40 1.91
CA TRP A 578 51.07 -8.29 0.91
C TRP A 578 52.14 -7.62 0.04
N ARG A 579 51.95 -6.34 -0.31
CA ARG A 579 52.94 -5.52 -1.02
C ARG A 579 54.24 -5.32 -0.21
N ARG A 580 54.13 -5.17 1.11
CA ARG A 580 55.29 -5.06 2.03
C ARG A 580 56.01 -6.39 2.23
N ALA A 581 55.29 -7.51 2.28
CA ALA A 581 55.88 -8.85 2.34
C ALA A 581 56.69 -9.20 1.07
N LEU A 582 56.19 -8.83 -0.12
CA LEU A 582 56.89 -9.02 -1.40
C LEU A 582 58.16 -8.16 -1.54
N HIS A 583 58.22 -6.99 -0.91
CA HIS A 583 59.44 -6.16 -0.87
C HIS A 583 60.50 -6.67 0.11
N SER A 584 60.12 -7.43 1.13
CA SER A 584 61.03 -8.05 2.10
C SER A 584 61.76 -9.29 1.56
N CYS A 585 61.37 -9.82 0.40
CA CYS A 585 61.99 -11.00 -0.22
C CYS A 585 63.10 -10.67 -1.24
N ARG A 586 63.52 -9.40 -1.38
CA ARG A 586 64.78 -9.06 -2.08
C ARG A 586 65.93 -9.06 -1.07
N GLY A 587 66.63 -10.19 -0.98
CA GLY A 587 67.90 -10.30 -0.26
C GLY A 587 69.03 -9.45 -0.87
N PRO A 588 70.15 -9.29 -0.15
CA PRO A 588 71.21 -8.33 -0.49
C PRO A 588 71.96 -8.72 -1.77
N THR A 589 72.43 -7.68 -2.46
CA THR A 589 73.36 -7.68 -3.58
C THR A 589 74.55 -8.61 -3.36
N LYS A 590 74.82 -9.51 -4.32
CA LYS A 590 76.16 -10.06 -4.53
C LYS A 590 76.86 -9.22 -5.60
N ASP A 591 77.83 -8.43 -5.16
CA ASP A 591 78.97 -8.06 -6.00
C ASP A 591 79.66 -9.35 -6.46
N ASN A 592 79.89 -9.45 -7.77
CA ASN A 592 80.93 -10.30 -8.34
C ASN A 592 81.78 -9.44 -9.27
N THR A 593 82.92 -9.01 -8.74
CA THR A 593 84.09 -8.53 -9.48
C THR A 593 84.71 -9.68 -10.27
N THR A 594 84.79 -9.52 -11.59
CA THR A 594 85.82 -9.98 -12.55
C THR A 594 85.27 -9.57 -13.94
N GLY A 595 85.88 -8.72 -14.76
CA GLY A 595 87.29 -8.62 -15.08
C GLY A 595 87.50 -9.09 -16.53
N MET A 596 87.09 -8.27 -17.51
CA MET A 596 87.77 -8.00 -18.79
C MET A 596 87.00 -6.95 -19.57
#